data_AF-A0A811K5S0-F1
#
_entry.id   AF-A0A811K5S0-F1
#
_cell.length_a   1.000
_cell.length_b   1.000
_cell.length_c   1.000
_cell.angle_alpha   90.00
_cell.angle_beta   90.00
_cell.angle_gamma   90.00
#
_symmetry.space_group_name_H-M   'P 1'
#
loop_
_entity.id
_entity.type
_entity.pdbx_description
1 polymer ?
#
loop_
_entity_poly.entity_id
_entity_poly.type
_entity_poly.pdbx_seq_one_letter_code
_entity_poly.pdbx_strand_id
1 'polypeptide(L)'
;MLRSNASQQSKQSQGQAEQRQMNADLFTLTYGALIMDLINDLDETTEVNSKLDKIGYQMGLRMADDFLAKNPRIGRCASVQQLSEVLAKQAFKLYLGVEATVQFMSSEEFQLRLESNPLVEFVEIPPEYKDLCYSQVICGAIRGAMEAIHLEVSTQLLSDVPNPTIVRVKFARVLHEAMPAGDDD
;
A
#
# COMPACT_ATOMS: atom_id res chain seq x y z
N MET A 1 20.90 -26.30 31.29
CA MET A 1 20.13 -26.42 30.03
C MET A 1 19.49 -25.10 29.55
N LEU A 2 19.22 -24.09 30.39
CA LEU A 2 18.54 -22.85 29.96
C LEU A 2 19.35 -21.87 29.07
N ARG A 3 20.70 -21.90 29.10
CA ARG A 3 21.54 -20.97 28.32
C ARG A 3 21.67 -21.32 26.82
N SER A 4 21.38 -22.57 26.44
CA SER A 4 21.54 -23.04 25.05
C SER A 4 20.35 -22.70 24.16
N ASN A 5 19.14 -22.57 24.71
CA ASN A 5 17.94 -22.24 23.94
C ASN A 5 17.87 -20.75 23.57
N ALA A 6 18.35 -19.84 24.45
CA ALA A 6 18.35 -18.40 24.19
C ALA A 6 19.30 -18.02 23.03
N SER A 7 20.44 -18.69 22.92
CA SER A 7 21.43 -18.47 21.85
C SER A 7 21.06 -19.11 20.52
N GLN A 8 20.19 -20.14 20.52
CA GLN A 8 19.59 -20.69 19.31
C GLN A 8 18.40 -19.84 18.84
N GLN A 9 17.53 -19.36 19.75
CA GLN A 9 16.44 -18.44 19.41
C GLN A 9 16.94 -17.10 18.88
N SER A 10 18.01 -16.53 19.43
CA SER A 10 18.57 -15.25 18.96
C SER A 10 19.22 -15.34 17.57
N LYS A 11 19.87 -16.46 17.25
CA LYS A 11 20.43 -16.70 15.92
C LYS A 11 19.34 -16.98 14.88
N GLN A 12 18.28 -17.67 15.28
CA GLN A 12 17.15 -17.97 14.40
C GLN A 12 16.30 -16.72 14.11
N SER A 13 16.14 -15.80 15.08
CA SER A 13 15.47 -14.52 14.87
C SER A 13 16.33 -13.53 14.06
N GLN A 14 17.65 -13.51 14.23
CA GLN A 14 18.56 -12.72 13.38
C GLN A 14 18.52 -13.17 11.92
N GLY A 15 18.62 -14.48 11.64
CA GLY A 15 18.56 -14.97 10.26
C GLY A 15 17.23 -14.68 9.56
N GLN A 16 16.11 -14.68 10.30
CA GLN A 16 14.80 -14.29 9.74
C GLN A 16 14.70 -12.79 9.46
N ALA A 17 15.35 -11.94 10.27
CA ALA A 17 15.38 -10.50 10.04
C ALA A 17 16.25 -10.13 8.82
N GLU A 18 17.43 -10.75 8.70
CA GLU A 18 18.33 -10.57 7.55
C GLU A 18 17.67 -11.00 6.24
N GLN A 19 16.95 -12.13 6.25
CA GLN A 19 16.21 -12.59 5.07
C GLN A 19 15.07 -11.65 4.68
N ARG A 20 14.37 -11.05 5.65
CA ARG A 20 13.32 -10.06 5.37
C ARG A 20 13.90 -8.78 4.79
N GLN A 21 15.06 -8.33 5.28
CA GLN A 21 15.74 -7.16 4.74
C GLN A 21 16.18 -7.39 3.28
N MET A 22 16.82 -8.52 2.98
CA MET A 22 17.21 -8.85 1.60
C MET A 22 16.01 -8.89 0.64
N ASN A 23 14.87 -9.40 1.11
CA ASN A 23 13.64 -9.41 0.32
C ASN A 23 13.08 -7.99 0.09
N ALA A 24 13.19 -7.11 1.09
CA ALA A 24 12.78 -5.71 0.96
C ALA A 24 13.67 -4.96 -0.03
N ASP A 25 14.98 -5.10 0.06
CA ASP A 25 15.93 -4.47 -0.87
C ASP A 25 15.69 -4.93 -2.32
N LEU A 26 15.50 -6.24 -2.51
CA LEU A 26 15.17 -6.80 -3.83
C LEU A 26 13.87 -6.22 -4.37
N PHE A 27 12.85 -6.07 -3.52
CA PHE A 27 11.58 -5.46 -3.91
C PHE A 27 11.73 -3.99 -4.30
N THR A 28 12.47 -3.20 -3.51
CA THR A 28 12.77 -1.79 -3.79
C THR A 28 13.52 -1.63 -5.10
N LEU A 29 14.56 -2.45 -5.35
CA LEU A 29 15.31 -2.41 -6.61
C LEU A 29 14.45 -2.83 -7.81
N THR A 30 13.59 -3.84 -7.65
CA THR A 30 12.66 -4.28 -8.70
C THR A 30 11.64 -3.18 -9.01
N TYR A 31 11.14 -2.49 -8.00
CA TYR A 31 10.22 -1.36 -8.18
C TYR A 31 10.91 -0.18 -8.88
N GLY A 32 12.16 0.12 -8.53
CA GLY A 32 12.96 1.13 -9.23
C GLY A 32 13.20 0.80 -10.69
N ALA A 33 13.48 -0.47 -11.01
CA ALA A 33 13.61 -0.92 -12.40
C ALA A 33 12.30 -0.75 -13.18
N LEU A 34 11.15 -1.12 -12.58
CA LEU A 34 9.84 -0.89 -13.19
C LEU A 34 9.59 0.59 -13.50
N ILE A 35 9.93 1.49 -12.58
CA ILE A 35 9.77 2.93 -12.80
C ILE A 35 10.67 3.42 -13.94
N MET A 36 11.91 2.97 -14.00
CA MET A 36 12.81 3.32 -15.10
C MET A 36 12.28 2.82 -16.44
N ASP A 37 11.76 1.59 -16.50
CA ASP A 37 11.13 1.06 -17.72
C ASP A 37 9.93 1.94 -18.13
N LEU A 38 9.07 2.33 -17.18
CA LEU A 38 7.94 3.21 -17.47
C LEU A 38 8.36 4.60 -17.94
N ILE A 39 9.43 5.19 -17.37
CA ILE A 39 9.96 6.49 -17.79
C ILE A 39 10.56 6.40 -19.20
N ASN A 40 11.20 5.28 -19.55
CA ASN A 40 11.78 5.10 -20.88
C ASN A 40 10.70 4.84 -21.95
N ASP A 41 9.59 4.22 -21.57
CA ASP A 41 8.49 3.86 -22.48
C ASP A 41 7.44 4.97 -22.64
N LEU A 42 7.39 5.96 -21.74
CA LEU A 42 6.35 7.00 -21.68
C LEU A 42 6.97 8.40 -21.69
N ASP A 43 6.44 9.28 -22.54
CA ASP A 43 7.00 10.61 -22.76
C ASP A 43 6.67 11.59 -21.63
N GLU A 44 5.53 11.42 -20.94
CA GLU A 44 5.07 12.34 -19.89
C GLU A 44 4.99 11.65 -18.52
N THR A 45 5.46 12.36 -17.50
CA THR A 45 5.40 11.89 -16.10
C THR A 45 3.96 11.65 -15.60
N THR A 46 2.99 12.36 -16.16
CA THR A 46 1.55 12.17 -15.92
C THR A 46 1.08 10.78 -16.35
N GLU A 47 1.58 10.28 -17.48
CA GLU A 47 1.27 8.94 -17.98
C GLU A 47 1.92 7.86 -17.11
N VAL A 48 3.16 8.08 -16.67
CA VAL A 48 3.86 7.21 -15.70
C VAL A 48 3.04 7.11 -14.41
N ASN A 49 2.61 8.25 -13.85
CA ASN A 49 1.77 8.29 -12.66
C ASN A 49 0.44 7.52 -12.88
N SER A 50 -0.22 7.71 -14.03
CA SER A 50 -1.45 6.98 -14.37
C SER A 50 -1.20 5.46 -14.48
N LYS A 51 -0.04 5.06 -15.01
CA LYS A 51 0.31 3.65 -15.16
C LYS A 51 0.62 3.00 -13.81
N LEU A 52 1.39 3.66 -12.95
CA LEU A 52 1.66 3.22 -11.58
C LEU A 52 0.36 3.07 -10.78
N ASP A 53 -0.54 4.03 -10.92
CA ASP A 53 -1.85 4.03 -10.29
C ASP A 53 -2.69 2.80 -10.72
N LYS A 54 -2.73 2.51 -12.03
CA LYS A 54 -3.42 1.32 -12.58
C LYS A 54 -2.77 0.00 -12.11
N ILE A 55 -1.45 -0.07 -12.10
CA ILE A 55 -0.71 -1.25 -11.59
C ILE A 55 -1.08 -1.48 -10.12
N GLY A 56 -0.99 -0.44 -9.30
CA GLY A 56 -1.36 -0.49 -7.89
C GLY A 56 -2.79 -0.96 -7.70
N TYR A 57 -3.74 -0.41 -8.46
CA TYR A 57 -5.14 -0.79 -8.37
C TYR A 57 -5.37 -2.29 -8.66
N GLN A 58 -4.75 -2.83 -9.72
CA GLN A 58 -4.84 -4.27 -10.03
C GLN A 58 -4.19 -5.14 -8.95
N MET A 59 -3.09 -4.67 -8.34
CA MET A 59 -2.50 -5.34 -7.18
C MET A 59 -3.44 -5.33 -5.98
N GLY A 60 -4.03 -4.17 -5.67
CA GLY A 60 -4.94 -3.97 -4.54
C GLY A 60 -6.13 -4.92 -4.57
N LEU A 61 -6.76 -5.09 -5.74
CA LEU A 61 -7.88 -6.03 -5.93
C LEU A 61 -7.50 -7.46 -5.49
N ARG A 62 -6.31 -7.93 -5.86
CA ARG A 62 -5.82 -9.27 -5.49
C ARG A 62 -5.32 -9.37 -4.05
N MET A 63 -4.77 -8.27 -3.52
CA MET A 63 -4.27 -8.21 -2.15
C MET A 63 -5.41 -8.26 -1.13
N ALA A 64 -6.59 -7.75 -1.46
CA ALA A 64 -7.73 -7.76 -0.54
C ALA A 64 -8.11 -9.18 -0.09
N ASP A 65 -8.23 -10.13 -1.02
CA ASP A 65 -8.57 -11.52 -0.71
C ASP A 65 -7.51 -12.18 0.19
N ASP A 66 -6.22 -12.01 -0.16
CA ASP A 66 -5.10 -12.53 0.65
C ASP A 66 -5.09 -11.90 2.05
N PHE A 67 -5.36 -10.60 2.15
CA PHE A 67 -5.41 -9.88 3.41
C PHE A 67 -6.54 -10.41 4.31
N LEU A 68 -7.75 -10.58 3.76
CA LEU A 68 -8.90 -11.09 4.51
C LEU A 68 -8.70 -12.55 4.94
N ALA A 69 -8.10 -13.39 4.07
CA ALA A 69 -7.78 -14.78 4.40
C ALA A 69 -6.80 -14.90 5.58
N LYS A 70 -5.81 -13.99 5.66
CA LYS A 70 -4.85 -13.93 6.77
C LYS A 70 -5.41 -13.25 8.02
N ASN A 71 -6.49 -12.47 7.89
CA ASN A 71 -7.08 -11.69 8.97
C ASN A 71 -8.60 -11.92 9.09
N PRO A 72 -9.06 -13.14 9.43
CA PRO A 72 -10.48 -13.50 9.44
C PRO A 72 -11.33 -12.74 10.47
N ARG A 73 -10.69 -12.03 11.41
CA ARG A 73 -11.35 -11.18 12.41
C ARG A 73 -11.71 -9.79 11.87
N ILE A 74 -11.15 -9.40 10.72
CA ILE A 74 -11.48 -8.17 10.04
C ILE A 74 -12.70 -8.45 9.17
N GLY A 75 -13.89 -8.13 9.68
CA GLY A 75 -15.12 -8.14 8.89
C GLY A 75 -15.20 -6.95 7.94
N ARG A 76 -16.38 -6.72 7.33
CA ARG A 76 -16.66 -5.49 6.57
C ARG A 76 -16.42 -4.29 7.50
N CYS A 77 -15.42 -3.46 7.19
CA CYS A 77 -15.07 -2.29 8.01
C CYS A 77 -16.30 -1.38 8.11
N ALA A 78 -16.80 -1.17 9.33
CA ALA A 78 -18.07 -0.48 9.54
C ALA A 78 -17.92 1.06 9.68
N SER A 79 -16.68 1.56 9.80
CA SER A 79 -16.39 2.98 9.92
C SER A 79 -15.05 3.36 9.32
N VAL A 80 -14.91 4.64 8.95
CA VAL A 80 -13.66 5.22 8.44
C VAL A 80 -12.53 5.10 9.48
N GLN A 81 -12.86 5.17 10.77
CA GLN A 81 -11.89 4.99 11.86
C GLN A 81 -11.33 3.56 11.91
N GLN A 82 -12.20 2.55 11.75
CA GLN A 82 -11.75 1.17 11.70
C GLN A 82 -10.91 0.94 10.44
N LEU A 83 -11.35 1.49 9.31
CA LEU A 83 -10.65 1.39 8.03
C LEU A 83 -9.24 1.96 8.09
N SER A 84 -9.09 3.17 8.63
CA SER A 84 -7.80 3.83 8.74
C SER A 84 -6.84 3.05 9.63
N GLU A 85 -7.33 2.45 10.72
CA GLU A 85 -6.51 1.67 11.64
C GLU A 85 -6.06 0.33 11.02
N VAL A 86 -6.97 -0.35 10.33
CA VAL A 86 -6.64 -1.59 9.59
C VAL A 86 -5.58 -1.32 8.53
N LEU A 87 -5.73 -0.26 7.74
CA LEU A 87 -4.73 0.14 6.76
C LEU A 87 -3.40 0.43 7.46
N ALA A 88 -3.39 1.37 8.41
CA ALA A 88 -2.17 1.89 9.01
C ALA A 88 -1.38 0.85 9.82
N LYS A 89 -2.06 -0.04 10.55
CA LYS A 89 -1.43 -0.95 11.51
C LYS A 89 -1.30 -2.39 11.03
N GLN A 90 -2.12 -2.81 10.09
CA GLN A 90 -2.16 -4.20 9.65
C GLN A 90 -1.73 -4.34 8.19
N ALA A 91 -2.34 -3.60 7.26
CA ALA A 91 -2.03 -3.73 5.84
C ALA A 91 -0.61 -3.26 5.49
N PHE A 92 -0.23 -2.04 5.88
CA PHE A 92 1.13 -1.54 5.65
C PHE A 92 2.20 -2.42 6.30
N LYS A 93 1.92 -2.94 7.51
CA LYS A 93 2.84 -3.81 8.22
C LYS A 93 3.02 -5.15 7.53
N LEU A 94 1.94 -5.71 6.99
CA LEU A 94 1.98 -7.00 6.30
C LEU A 94 2.71 -6.92 4.96
N TYR A 95 2.48 -5.85 4.18
CA TYR A 95 2.94 -5.77 2.79
C TYR A 95 4.21 -4.94 2.59
N LEU A 96 4.42 -3.90 3.39
CA LEU A 96 5.60 -3.03 3.33
C LEU A 96 6.49 -3.13 4.59
N GLY A 97 6.10 -3.93 5.59
CA GLY A 97 6.90 -4.10 6.81
C GLY A 97 6.92 -2.88 7.74
N VAL A 98 6.16 -1.83 7.44
CA VAL A 98 6.12 -0.56 8.18
C VAL A 98 4.70 -0.26 8.66
N GLU A 99 4.57 0.51 9.74
CA GLU A 99 3.27 1.04 10.17
C GLU A 99 3.13 2.50 9.73
N ALA A 100 1.91 2.92 9.41
CA ALA A 100 1.59 4.31 9.19
C ALA A 100 1.00 4.96 10.46
N THR A 101 0.98 6.28 10.47
CA THR A 101 0.19 7.09 11.39
C THR A 101 -1.03 7.65 10.67
N VAL A 102 -2.13 7.81 11.41
CA VAL A 102 -3.40 8.32 10.87
C VAL A 102 -3.66 9.72 11.41
N GLN A 103 -3.98 10.65 10.52
CA GLN A 103 -4.49 11.98 10.87
C GLN A 103 -5.86 12.18 10.22
N PHE A 104 -6.91 12.34 11.03
CA PHE A 104 -8.25 12.61 10.51
C PHE A 104 -8.38 14.06 10.07
N MET A 105 -8.91 14.27 8.86
CA MET A 105 -9.24 15.58 8.32
C MET A 105 -10.73 15.90 8.47
N SER A 106 -11.57 14.88 8.38
CA SER A 106 -13.02 14.95 8.59
C SER A 106 -13.57 13.59 9.00
N SER A 107 -14.89 13.43 9.08
CA SER A 107 -15.54 12.14 9.32
C SER A 107 -15.34 11.14 8.17
N GLU A 108 -15.04 11.62 6.97
CA GLU A 108 -14.92 10.81 5.75
C GLU A 108 -13.50 10.81 5.16
N GLU A 109 -12.57 11.57 5.76
CA GLU A 109 -11.26 11.81 5.18
C GLU A 109 -10.16 11.74 6.23
N PHE A 110 -9.08 11.04 5.90
CA PHE A 110 -7.88 10.91 6.73
C PHE A 110 -6.61 10.89 5.88
N GLN A 111 -5.49 11.15 6.50
CA GLN A 111 -4.16 11.02 5.91
C GLN A 111 -3.42 9.87 6.58
N LEU A 112 -2.80 9.04 5.75
CA LEU A 112 -1.83 8.03 6.15
C LEU A 112 -0.44 8.61 5.96
N ARG A 113 0.36 8.63 7.02
CA ARG A 113 1.74 9.09 6.98
C ARG A 113 2.69 7.97 7.34
N LEU A 114 3.54 7.61 6.38
CA LEU A 114 4.65 6.67 6.55
C LEU A 114 5.91 7.49 6.78
N GLU A 115 6.54 7.31 7.94
CA GLU A 115 7.82 7.95 8.25
C GLU A 115 8.98 7.35 7.45
N SER A 116 8.88 6.05 7.17
CA SER A 116 9.82 5.33 6.33
C SER A 116 9.02 4.54 5.31
N ASN A 117 9.14 4.92 4.05
CA ASN A 117 8.63 4.16 2.92
C ASN A 117 9.80 3.39 2.27
N PRO A 118 9.80 2.04 2.32
CA PRO A 118 10.88 1.23 1.75
C PRO A 118 11.07 1.43 0.24
N LEU A 119 10.02 1.84 -0.48
CA LEU A 119 10.07 2.04 -1.93
C LEU A 119 11.02 3.18 -2.31
N VAL A 120 11.22 4.17 -1.43
CA VAL A 120 11.95 5.41 -1.75
C VAL A 120 13.32 5.49 -1.09
N GLU A 121 13.77 4.42 -0.42
CA GLU A 121 14.98 4.43 0.43
C GLU A 121 16.26 4.81 -0.33
N PHE A 122 16.36 4.43 -1.61
CA PHE A 122 17.53 4.67 -2.46
C PHE A 122 17.24 5.59 -3.64
N VAL A 123 16.23 6.45 -3.50
CA VAL A 123 15.66 7.19 -4.63
C VAL A 123 15.93 8.68 -4.49
N GLU A 124 16.48 9.26 -5.55
CA GLU A 124 16.53 10.71 -5.77
C GLU A 124 15.84 11.01 -7.10
N ILE A 125 15.00 12.05 -7.13
CA ILE A 125 14.24 12.42 -8.32
C ILE A 125 14.95 13.57 -9.04
N PRO A 126 15.41 13.37 -10.29
CA PRO A 126 15.97 14.45 -11.10
C PRO A 126 14.95 15.58 -11.35
N PRO A 127 15.39 16.83 -11.55
CA PRO A 127 14.49 17.96 -11.80
C PRO A 127 13.57 17.78 -13.02
N GLU A 128 14.00 17.01 -14.03
CA GLU A 128 13.15 16.71 -15.19
C GLU A 128 11.91 15.87 -14.84
N TYR A 129 11.95 15.10 -13.76
CA TYR A 129 10.86 14.21 -13.31
C TYR A 129 10.22 14.70 -12.01
N LYS A 130 10.28 16.00 -11.71
CA LYS A 130 9.75 16.58 -10.46
C LYS A 130 8.26 16.29 -10.19
N ASP A 131 7.49 16.02 -11.25
CA ASP A 131 6.06 15.73 -11.17
C ASP A 131 5.78 14.23 -10.99
N LEU A 132 6.84 13.41 -10.83
CA LEU A 132 6.75 11.97 -10.63
C LEU A 132 6.29 11.67 -9.21
N CYS A 133 5.14 11.01 -9.11
CA CYS A 133 4.64 10.45 -7.88
C CYS A 133 5.21 9.02 -7.76
N TYR A 134 6.45 8.92 -7.30
CA TYR A 134 7.20 7.66 -7.24
C TYR A 134 6.43 6.56 -6.49
N SER A 135 5.65 6.91 -5.47
CA SER A 135 4.85 5.99 -4.66
C SER A 135 3.37 5.93 -5.05
N GLN A 136 3.00 6.38 -6.26
CA GLN A 136 1.61 6.40 -6.75
C GLN A 136 0.97 5.00 -6.75
N VAL A 137 1.78 3.94 -6.86
CA VAL A 137 1.32 2.55 -6.73
C VAL A 137 0.57 2.29 -5.41
N ILE A 138 0.93 2.97 -4.32
CA ILE A 138 0.27 2.83 -3.02
C ILE A 138 -1.16 3.36 -3.08
N CYS A 139 -1.37 4.50 -3.74
CA CYS A 139 -2.70 5.08 -3.95
C CYS A 139 -3.59 4.12 -4.76
N GLY A 140 -3.05 3.57 -5.85
CA GLY A 140 -3.71 2.52 -6.63
C GLY A 140 -4.10 1.33 -5.76
N ALA A 141 -3.13 0.78 -5.02
CA ALA A 141 -3.34 -0.41 -4.20
C ALA A 141 -4.42 -0.22 -3.13
N ILE A 142 -4.47 0.95 -2.48
CA ILE A 142 -5.54 1.27 -1.54
C ILE A 142 -6.88 1.26 -2.27
N ARG A 143 -7.04 1.98 -3.38
CA ARG A 143 -8.33 2.03 -4.11
C ARG A 143 -8.79 0.65 -4.57
N GLY A 144 -7.89 -0.13 -5.18
CA GLY A 144 -8.22 -1.49 -5.63
C GLY A 144 -8.64 -2.38 -4.47
N ALA A 145 -7.91 -2.33 -3.34
CA ALA A 145 -8.25 -3.14 -2.18
C ALA A 145 -9.59 -2.73 -1.55
N MET A 146 -9.90 -1.42 -1.53
CA MET A 146 -11.18 -0.93 -1.01
C MET A 146 -12.34 -1.36 -1.91
N GLU A 147 -12.16 -1.31 -3.23
CA GLU A 147 -13.20 -1.72 -4.17
C GLU A 147 -13.52 -3.22 -4.05
N ALA A 148 -12.50 -4.07 -3.87
CA ALA A 148 -12.69 -5.51 -3.64
C ALA A 148 -13.50 -5.83 -2.38
N ILE A 149 -13.57 -4.91 -1.42
CA ILE A 149 -14.43 -5.02 -0.22
C ILE A 149 -15.67 -4.12 -0.28
N HIS A 150 -16.06 -3.71 -1.50
CA HIS A 150 -17.24 -2.90 -1.81
C HIS A 150 -17.23 -1.50 -1.19
N LEU A 151 -16.06 -0.87 -1.08
CA LEU A 151 -15.92 0.52 -0.65
C LEU A 151 -15.30 1.35 -1.78
N GLU A 152 -15.95 2.45 -2.15
CA GLU A 152 -15.38 3.44 -3.06
C GLU A 152 -14.62 4.49 -2.24
N VAL A 153 -13.34 4.66 -2.53
CA VAL A 153 -12.50 5.70 -1.94
C VAL A 153 -11.72 6.44 -3.03
N SER A 154 -11.44 7.71 -2.79
CA SER A 154 -10.46 8.48 -3.55
C SER A 154 -9.16 8.59 -2.76
N THR A 155 -8.04 8.54 -3.46
CA THR A 155 -6.70 8.64 -2.87
C THR A 155 -5.88 9.69 -3.59
N GLN A 156 -5.10 10.47 -2.85
CA GLN A 156 -4.18 11.44 -3.40
C GLN A 156 -2.83 11.34 -2.69
N LEU A 157 -1.75 11.20 -3.45
CA LEU A 157 -0.40 11.32 -2.93
C LEU A 157 -0.08 12.80 -2.71
N LEU A 158 0.28 13.17 -1.48
CA LEU A 158 0.63 14.54 -1.12
C LEU A 158 2.14 14.77 -1.05
N SER A 159 2.90 13.72 -0.74
CA SER A 159 4.35 13.72 -0.60
C SER A 159 4.85 12.27 -0.61
N ASP A 160 6.05 12.02 -1.10
CA ASP A 160 6.71 10.70 -1.06
C ASP A 160 8.24 10.73 -1.06
N VAL A 161 8.86 11.46 -1.99
CA VAL A 161 10.33 11.57 -2.11
C VAL A 161 10.82 13.00 -1.83
N PRO A 162 11.73 13.19 -0.84
CA PRO A 162 12.11 12.22 0.18
C PRO A 162 10.93 11.93 1.13
N ASN A 163 11.12 10.96 2.03
CA ASN A 163 10.18 10.72 3.12
C ASN A 163 9.88 12.02 3.91
N PRO A 164 8.66 12.16 4.47
CA PRO A 164 7.64 11.13 4.63
C PRO A 164 6.75 10.93 3.39
N THR A 165 6.23 9.71 3.24
CA THR A 165 5.13 9.44 2.31
C THR A 165 3.79 9.75 2.96
N ILE A 166 3.00 10.64 2.35
CA ILE A 166 1.69 11.07 2.85
C ILE A 166 0.64 10.79 1.78
N VAL A 167 -0.32 9.94 2.12
CA VAL A 167 -1.46 9.61 1.28
C VAL A 167 -2.74 10.10 1.93
N ARG A 168 -3.49 10.96 1.24
CA ARG A 168 -4.84 11.34 1.61
C ARG A 168 -5.82 10.31 1.09
N VAL A 169 -6.74 9.87 1.96
CA VAL A 169 -7.80 8.92 1.64
C VAL A 169 -9.12 9.54 2.02
N LYS A 170 -10.06 9.60 1.08
CA LYS A 170 -11.43 10.07 1.30
C LYS A 170 -12.41 8.99 0.90
N PHE A 171 -13.25 8.60 1.85
CA PHE A 171 -14.37 7.71 1.63
C PHE A 171 -15.43 8.40 0.75
N ALA A 172 -15.95 7.67 -0.24
CA ALA A 172 -16.98 8.17 -1.13
C ALA A 172 -18.33 7.51 -0.83
N ARG A 173 -18.43 6.18 -1.00
CA ARG A 173 -19.67 5.43 -0.75
C ARG A 173 -19.41 3.93 -0.63
N VAL A 174 -20.41 3.21 -0.13
CA VAL A 174 -20.47 1.75 -0.21
C VAL A 174 -20.97 1.38 -1.61
N LEU A 175 -20.30 0.42 -2.25
CA LEU A 175 -20.70 -0.14 -3.53
C LEU A 175 -21.75 -1.23 -3.29
N HIS A 176 -22.88 -1.13 -3.99
CA HIS A 176 -23.88 -2.19 -3.96
C HIS A 176 -23.55 -3.25 -5.01
N GLU A 177 -23.63 -4.52 -4.62
CA GLU A 177 -23.64 -5.62 -5.60
C GLU A 177 -24.86 -5.43 -6.51
N ALA A 178 -24.63 -5.37 -7.83
CA ALA A 178 -25.71 -5.49 -8.77
C ALA A 178 -26.25 -6.92 -8.65
N MET A 179 -27.45 -7.08 -8.08
CA MET A 179 -28.11 -8.38 -8.16
C MET A 179 -28.36 -8.68 -9.64
N PRO A 180 -27.96 -9.85 -10.16
CA PRO A 180 -28.40 -10.26 -11.49
C PRO A 180 -29.93 -10.21 -11.49
N ALA A 181 -30.51 -9.60 -12.53
CA ALA A 181 -31.95 -9.66 -12.74
C ALA A 181 -32.34 -11.14 -12.69
N GLY A 182 -33.19 -11.50 -11.73
CA GLY A 182 -33.74 -12.85 -11.70
C GLY A 182 -34.44 -13.06 -13.04
N ASP A 183 -34.09 -14.14 -13.73
CA ASP A 183 -34.89 -14.60 -14.84
C ASP A 183 -36.30 -14.90 -14.27
N ASP A 184 -37.26 -14.04 -14.59
CA ASP A 184 -38.67 -14.28 -14.29
C ASP A 184 -39.13 -15.47 -15.16
N ASP A 185 -39.17 -16.67 -14.58
CA ASP A 185 -39.82 -17.87 -15.16
C ASP A 185 -41.34 -17.70 -15.29
#